data_AF-H0HJQ0-F1
#
_entry.id   AF-H0HJQ0-F1
#
_cell.length_a   1.000
_cell.length_b   1.000
_cell.length_c   1.000
_cell.angle_alpha   90.00
_cell.angle_beta   90.00
_cell.angle_gamma   90.00
#
_symmetry.space_group_name_H-M   'P 1'
#
loop_
_entity.id
_entity.type
_entity.pdbx_description
1 polymer ?
#
loop_
_entity_poly.entity_id
_entity_poly.type
_entity_poly.pdbx_seq_one_letter_code
_entity_poly.pdbx_strand_id
1 'polypeptide(L)' 'MLPPMVGRFENGVGVFYGDEEHEGRTVRARFTWMPSAESPRWEQAFSQDGGKGWETNWVMKFSRTA' A
#
# COMPACT_ATOMS: atom_id res chain seq x y z
N MET A 1 -15.42 -4.75 9.67
CA MET A 1 -13.97 -4.66 9.96
C MET A 1 -13.25 -5.36 8.83
N LEU A 2 -12.35 -4.66 8.14
CA LEU A 2 -11.51 -5.30 7.13
C LEU A 2 -10.42 -6.15 7.82
N PRO A 3 -10.02 -7.30 7.23
CA PRO A 3 -8.89 -8.07 7.74
C PRO A 3 -7.61 -7.22 7.72
N PRO A 4 -6.62 -7.54 8.56
CA PRO A 4 -5.36 -6.80 8.58
C PRO A 4 -4.61 -6.96 7.26
N MET A 5 -3.84 -5.94 6.89
CA MET A 5 -2.83 -6.05 5.84
C MET A 5 -1.70 -6.97 6.33
N VAL A 6 -1.31 -7.95 5.51
CA VAL A 6 -0.24 -8.91 5.84
C VAL A 6 0.93 -8.71 4.89
N GLY A 7 2.15 -8.65 5.43
CA GLY A 7 3.34 -8.36 4.67
C GLY A 7 4.58 -8.20 5.55
N ARG A 8 5.67 -7.75 4.95
CA ARG A 8 6.94 -7.53 5.64
C ARG A 8 7.77 -6.45 4.98
N PHE A 9 8.78 -6.00 5.71
CA PHE A 9 9.87 -5.22 5.16
C PHE A 9 10.92 -6.15 4.55
N GLU A 10 11.40 -5.78 3.37
CA GLU A 10 12.51 -6.41 2.68
C GLU A 10 13.34 -5.32 1.99
N ASN A 11 14.66 -5.32 2.20
CA ASN A 11 15.58 -4.33 1.63
C ASN A 11 15.14 -2.87 1.87
N GLY A 12 14.61 -2.58 3.05
CA GLY A 12 14.15 -1.25 3.44
C GLY A 12 12.78 -0.84 2.89
N VAL A 13 12.10 -1.67 2.08
CA VAL A 13 10.75 -1.39 1.58
C VAL A 13 9.75 -2.36 2.22
N GLY A 14 8.67 -1.81 2.76
CA GLY A 14 7.57 -2.58 3.35
C GLY A 14 6.47 -2.81 2.34
N VAL A 15 6.14 -4.05 2.03
CA VAL A 15 5.02 -4.37 1.13
C VAL A 15 4.01 -5.23 1.87
N PHE A 16 2.77 -4.76 1.92
CA PHE A 16 1.67 -5.40 2.63
C PHE A 16 0.46 -5.55 1.73
N TYR A 17 -0.29 -6.63 1.91
CA TYR A 17 -1.45 -6.96 1.10
C TYR A 17 -2.68 -7.26 1.95
N GLY A 18 -3.84 -6.88 1.45
CA GLY A 18 -5.13 -7.21 2.05
C GLY A 18 -6.20 -7.25 0.97
N ASP A 19 -7.32 -7.90 1.25
CA ASP A 19 -8.50 -7.83 0.39
C ASP A 19 -9.46 -6.78 0.97
N GLU A 20 -9.99 -5.94 0.10
CA GLU A 20 -10.90 -4.85 0.44
C GLU A 20 -12.10 -4.84 -0.52
N GLU A 21 -13.23 -4.33 -0.06
CA GLU A 21 -14.37 -4.05 -0.92
C GLU A 21 -14.25 -2.61 -1.44
N HIS A 22 -14.12 -2.47 -2.76
CA HIS A 22 -14.10 -1.18 -3.44
C HIS A 22 -15.20 -1.17 -4.50
N GLU A 23 -16.12 -0.21 -4.40
CA GLU A 23 -17.26 -0.07 -5.32
C GLU A 23 -18.09 -1.36 -5.50
N GLY A 24 -18.28 -2.13 -4.41
CA GLY A 24 -19.03 -3.39 -4.42
C GLY A 24 -18.28 -4.58 -5.05
N ARG A 25 -16.97 -4.44 -5.29
CA ARG A 25 -16.10 -5.52 -5.79
C ARG A 25 -14.97 -5.78 -4.82
N THR A 26 -14.62 -7.05 -4.65
CA THR A 26 -13.40 -7.41 -3.92
C THR A 26 -12.19 -7.06 -4.77
N VAL A 27 -11.32 -6.20 -4.25
CA VAL A 27 -10.04 -5.84 -4.85
C VAL A 27 -8.91 -6.26 -3.93
N ARG A 28 -7.77 -6.61 -4.53
CA ARG A 28 -6.54 -6.82 -3.78
C ARG A 28 -5.87 -5.47 -3.55
N ALA A 29 -5.74 -5.06 -2.30
CA ALA A 29 -5.00 -3.88 -1.90
C ALA A 29 -3.53 -4.19 -1.65
N ARG A 30 -2.65 -3.24 -1.99
CA ARG A 30 -1.22 -3.27 -1.67
C ARG A 30 -0.80 -1.94 -1.07
N PHE A 31 -0.18 -1.99 0.10
CA PHE A 31 0.49 -0.85 0.71
C PHE A 31 1.99 -0.99 0.53
N THR A 32 2.63 0.05 0.01
CA THR A 32 4.07 0.14 -0.13
C THR A 32 4.59 1.24 0.78
N TRP A 33 5.32 0.86 1.82
CA TRP A 33 6.06 1.75 2.70
C TRP A 33 7.50 1.91 2.21
N MET A 34 7.91 3.14 1.97
CA MET A 34 9.27 3.54 1.64
C MET A 34 9.77 4.50 2.74
N PRO A 35 10.32 3.97 3.84
CA PRO A 35 10.88 4.77 4.91
C PRO A 35 12.05 5.62 4.43
N SER A 36 12.15 6.82 4.98
CA SER A 36 13.27 7.75 4.78
C SER A 36 13.34 8.63 6.03
N ALA A 37 14.54 9.05 6.44
CA ALA A 37 14.71 9.90 7.62
C ALA A 37 14.06 11.29 7.46
N GLU A 38 14.02 11.77 6.22
CA GLU A 38 13.55 13.13 5.90
C GLU A 38 12.25 13.13 5.13
N SER A 39 12.07 12.13 4.26
CA SER A 39 11.04 12.09 3.23
C SER A 39 10.35 10.73 3.08
N PRO A 40 9.76 10.14 4.14
CA PRO A 40 9.04 8.88 3.99
C PRO A 40 7.96 8.98 2.91
N ARG A 41 7.73 7.87 2.21
CA ARG A 41 6.64 7.75 1.23
C ARG A 41 5.80 6.52 1.54
N TRP A 42 4.51 6.64 1.32
CA TRP A 42 3.58 5.54 1.35
C TRP A 42 2.69 5.57 0.12
N GLU A 43 2.37 4.39 -0.39
CA GLU A 43 1.46 4.24 -1.54
C GLU A 43 0.44 3.15 -1.26
N GLN A 44 -0.77 3.37 -1.78
CA GLN A 44 -1.78 2.34 -1.90
C GLN A 44 -2.09 2.10 -3.37
N ALA A 45 -2.15 0.83 -3.73
CA ALA A 45 -2.59 0.38 -5.04
C ALA A 45 -3.67 -0.68 -4.92
N PHE A 46 -4.59 -0.69 -5.87
CA PHE A 46 -5.61 -1.73 -6.02
C PHE A 46 -5.34 -2.58 -7.24
N SER A 47 -5.74 -3.84 -7.15
CA SER A 47 -5.71 -4.80 -8.23
C SER A 47 -7.06 -5.50 -8.32
N GLN A 48 -7.63 -5.50 -9.52
CA GLN A 48 -8.90 -6.18 -9.82
C GLN A 48 -8.70 -7.60 -10.34
N ASP A 49 -7.45 -8.02 -10.60
CA ASP A 49 -7.10 -9.29 -11.24
C ASP A 49 -6.26 -10.22 -10.35
N GLY A 50 -6.35 -10.02 -9.02
CA GLY A 50 -5.66 -10.85 -8.03
C GLY A 50 -4.17 -10.55 -7.89
N GLY A 51 -3.74 -9.35 -8.28
CA GLY A 51 -2.37 -8.85 -8.12
C GLY A 51 -1.50 -8.95 -9.37
N LYS A 52 -2.07 -9.20 -10.56
CA LYS A 52 -1.32 -9.22 -11.82
C LYS A 52 -1.08 -7.81 -12.35
N GLY A 53 -2.10 -6.95 -12.27
CA GLY A 53 -2.06 -5.52 -12.57
C GLY A 53 -2.34 -4.70 -11.31
N TRP A 54 -1.70 -3.54 -11.19
CA TRP A 54 -1.83 -2.65 -10.04
C TRP A 54 -2.05 -1.21 -10.48
N GLU A 55 -3.04 -0.55 -9.90
CA GLU A 55 -3.30 0.88 -10.07
C GLU A 55 -3.04 1.58 -8.74
N THR A 56 -2.03 2.46 -8.70
CA THR A 56 -1.78 3.31 -7.54
C THR A 56 -2.85 4.38 -7.46
N ASN A 57 -3.76 4.23 -6.50
CA ASN A 57 -4.86 5.16 -6.26
C ASN A 57 -4.55 6.20 -5.17
N TRP A 58 -3.50 5.99 -4.38
CA TRP A 58 -3.09 6.96 -3.36
C TRP A 58 -1.58 7.03 -3.16
N VAL A 59 -1.06 8.24 -3.02
CA VAL A 59 0.33 8.50 -2.66
C VAL A 59 0.39 9.50 -1.50
N MET A 60 1.01 9.11 -0.40
CA MET A 60 1.38 10.00 0.70
C MET A 60 2.87 10.27 0.68
N LYS A 61 3.24 11.54 0.73
CA LYS A 61 4.62 12.01 0.90
C LYS A 61 4.71 12.73 2.24
N PHE A 62 5.57 12.25 3.11
CA PHE A 62 5.84 12.84 4.40
C PHE A 62 7.11 13.67 4.31
N SER A 63 7.19 14.73 5.11
CA SER A 63 8.40 15.53 5.28
C SER A 63 8.62 15.80 6.76
N ARG A 64 9.88 15.74 7.21
CA ARG A 64 10.24 16.16 8.56
C ARG A 64 10.16 17.69 8.67
N THR A 65 9.37 18.19 9.62
CA THR A 65 9.35 19.62 9.96
C THR A 65 10.52 19.96 10.88
N ALA A 66 11.06 21.17 10.74
CA ALA A 66 12.19 21.69 11.54
C ALA A 66 11.82 21.93 13.01
#